data_AF-A0A4V1J0Z6-F1
#
_entry.id   AF-A0A4V1J0Z6-F1
#
_cell.length_a   1.000
_cell.length_b   1.000
_cell.length_c   1.000
_cell.angle_alpha   90.00
_cell.angle_beta   90.00
_cell.angle_gamma   90.00
#
_symmetry.space_group_name_H-M   'P 1'
#
loop_
_entity.id
_entity.type
_entity.pdbx_description
1 polymer ?
#
loop_
_entity_poly.entity_id
_entity_poly.type
_entity_poly.pdbx_seq_one_letter_code
_entity_poly.pdbx_strand_id
1 'polypeptide(L)'
;MFQAEYLSLALINQIVAGFAPHPMFYGVLDDDDDDSAYLVTEFVPISGQQDAAAHASTPMHACVDQLALTRDGSLHKTSAMPSYAADDPWLAQIDGLALADFATSNKGHSRGCYGFPCTTYCGATPQANTPCPDGWSVFWRDKRLRPLLATLEHDQELNRLGHELMAMVPQIIGDDTLITPSLIHGDLWSGNWGIRADTGEAVIFDPAMYFGHHEAEFGIINMFGGLYNGARAMTRCIGIVR
;
A
#
# COMPACT_ATOMS: atom_id res chain seq x y z
N MET A 1 -1.74 7.35 13.13
CA MET A 1 -2.44 6.32 12.33
C MET A 1 -3.42 6.95 11.35
N PHE A 2 -4.56 7.49 11.81
CA PHE A 2 -5.61 8.00 10.91
C PHE A 2 -5.19 9.11 9.94
N GLN A 3 -4.25 9.98 10.30
CA GLN A 3 -3.66 10.92 9.35
C GLN A 3 -2.99 10.20 8.16
N ALA A 4 -2.23 9.13 8.42
CA ALA A 4 -1.54 8.38 7.36
C ALA A 4 -2.53 7.63 6.46
N GLU A 5 -3.59 7.09 7.05
CA GLU A 5 -4.68 6.43 6.32
C GLU A 5 -5.49 7.42 5.47
N TYR A 6 -5.85 8.58 6.03
CA TYR A 6 -6.48 9.69 5.29
C TYR A 6 -5.68 10.04 4.04
N LEU A 7 -4.37 10.24 4.19
CA LEU A 7 -3.49 10.58 3.07
C LEU A 7 -3.41 9.48 2.02
N SER A 8 -3.39 8.23 2.46
CA SER A 8 -3.36 7.06 1.59
C SER A 8 -4.65 6.95 0.76
N LEU A 9 -5.82 7.07 1.40
CA LEU A 9 -7.13 7.06 0.73
C LEU A 9 -7.31 8.23 -0.25
N ALA A 10 -6.82 9.42 0.12
CA ALA A 10 -6.87 10.60 -0.74
C ALA A 10 -6.01 10.38 -2.01
N LEU A 11 -4.81 9.84 -1.84
CA LEU A 11 -3.90 9.55 -2.94
C LEU A 11 -4.45 8.46 -3.87
N ILE A 12 -5.04 7.40 -3.33
CA ILE A 12 -5.71 6.37 -4.14
C ILE A 12 -6.79 7.00 -5.02
N ASN A 13 -7.67 7.84 -4.46
CA ASN A 13 -8.75 8.47 -5.20
C ASN A 13 -8.27 9.51 -6.22
N GLN A 14 -7.12 10.15 -6.00
CA GLN A 14 -6.51 11.03 -6.98
C GLN A 14 -5.99 10.25 -8.21
N ILE A 15 -5.40 9.07 -7.99
CA ILE A 15 -4.83 8.23 -9.07
C ILE A 15 -5.94 7.43 -9.77
N VAL A 16 -6.85 6.84 -9.00
CA VAL A 16 -7.96 6.01 -9.48
C VAL A 16 -9.24 6.43 -8.75
N ALA A 17 -9.96 7.39 -9.34
CA ALA A 17 -11.19 7.93 -8.77
C ALA A 17 -12.19 6.83 -8.37
N GLY A 18 -12.69 6.90 -7.13
CA GLY A 18 -13.67 5.96 -6.57
C GLY A 18 -13.11 4.58 -6.21
N PHE A 19 -11.79 4.38 -6.25
CA PHE A 19 -11.19 3.08 -5.91
C PHE A 19 -11.08 2.86 -4.40
N ALA A 20 -11.15 3.92 -3.61
CA ALA A 20 -11.23 3.85 -2.15
C ALA A 20 -12.34 4.80 -1.65
N PRO A 21 -12.85 4.64 -0.42
CA PRO A 21 -13.72 5.64 0.19
C PRO A 21 -13.05 7.03 0.18
N HIS A 22 -13.80 8.08 -0.18
CA HIS A 22 -13.26 9.44 -0.08
C HIS A 22 -13.05 9.81 1.40
N PRO A 23 -11.83 10.15 1.83
CA PRO A 23 -11.60 10.58 3.20
C PRO A 23 -12.05 12.05 3.36
N MET A 24 -12.73 12.36 4.45
CA MET A 24 -13.32 13.69 4.70
C MET A 24 -12.59 14.44 5.81
N PHE A 25 -12.43 13.80 6.98
CA PHE A 25 -11.83 14.41 8.17
C PHE A 25 -11.05 13.40 8.98
N TYR A 26 -10.03 13.86 9.70
CA TYR A 26 -9.40 13.10 10.77
C TYR A 26 -9.07 14.05 11.92
N GLY A 27 -8.90 13.52 13.12
CA GLY A 27 -8.55 14.34 14.28
C GLY A 27 -8.37 13.53 15.55
N VAL A 28 -8.07 14.25 16.63
CA VAL A 28 -8.04 13.73 18.01
C VAL A 28 -9.35 14.15 18.68
N LEU A 29 -9.89 13.29 19.53
CA LEU A 29 -11.03 13.61 20.38
C LEU A 29 -10.46 14.22 21.67
N ASP A 30 -10.87 15.44 21.98
CA ASP A 30 -10.52 16.11 23.25
C ASP A 30 -11.40 15.53 24.38
N ASP A 31 -11.09 14.31 24.82
CA ASP A 31 -11.63 13.73 26.06
C ASP A 31 -10.47 13.54 27.05
N ASP A 32 -10.65 14.01 28.28
CA ASP A 32 -9.59 14.23 29.30
C ASP A 32 -8.78 12.98 29.75
N ASP A 33 -9.04 11.77 29.23
CA ASP A 33 -8.43 10.53 29.72
C ASP A 33 -8.08 9.44 28.67
N ASP A 34 -8.40 9.62 27.38
CA ASP A 34 -8.00 8.65 26.33
C ASP A 34 -7.54 9.39 25.07
N ASP A 35 -6.33 9.08 24.57
CA ASP A 35 -5.77 9.53 23.28
C ASP A 35 -6.57 8.98 22.08
N SER A 36 -7.89 9.18 22.09
CA SER A 36 -8.81 8.71 21.08
C SER A 36 -8.72 9.59 19.85
N ALA A 37 -8.77 8.97 18.67
CA ALA A 37 -8.69 9.66 17.40
C ALA A 37 -9.76 9.13 16.44
N TYR A 38 -10.03 9.87 15.38
CA TYR A 38 -11.04 9.50 14.39
C TYR A 38 -10.58 9.72 12.96
N LEU A 39 -11.21 8.97 12.05
CA LEU A 39 -11.19 9.15 10.61
C LEU A 39 -12.64 9.08 10.11
N VAL A 40 -13.06 10.06 9.32
CA VAL A 40 -14.38 10.11 8.67
C VAL A 40 -14.17 9.93 7.18
N THR A 41 -14.85 8.94 6.60
CA THR A 41 -14.80 8.62 5.17
C THR A 41 -16.21 8.57 4.56
N GLU A 42 -16.27 8.57 3.23
CA GLU A 42 -17.47 8.22 2.48
C GLU A 42 -18.01 6.87 2.93
N PHE A 43 -19.33 6.81 3.17
CA PHE A 43 -19.99 5.53 3.30
C PHE A 43 -20.11 4.86 1.93
N VAL A 44 -19.42 3.73 1.76
CA VAL A 44 -19.47 2.94 0.53
C VAL A 44 -20.40 1.74 0.74
N PRO A 45 -21.54 1.64 0.01
CA PRO A 45 -22.40 0.47 0.11
C PRO A 45 -21.70 -0.72 -0.55
N ILE A 46 -21.47 -1.80 0.18
CA ILE A 46 -20.80 -3.02 -0.33
C ILE A 46 -21.84 -4.10 -0.56
N SER A 47 -21.77 -4.81 -1.69
CA SER A 47 -22.61 -5.98 -1.93
C SER A 47 -22.18 -7.15 -1.03
N GLY A 48 -23.11 -7.83 -0.37
CA GLY A 48 -22.79 -9.05 0.37
C GLY A 48 -22.25 -10.13 -0.58
N GLN A 49 -21.25 -10.92 -0.13
CA GLN A 49 -20.70 -12.03 -0.92
C GLN A 49 -21.78 -13.03 -1.40
N GLN A 50 -22.93 -13.10 -0.73
CA GLN A 50 -24.06 -13.95 -1.10
C GLN A 50 -24.97 -13.35 -2.19
N ASP A 51 -25.07 -12.02 -2.29
CA ASP A 51 -25.88 -11.35 -3.33
C ASP A 51 -25.15 -11.31 -4.69
N ALA A 52 -23.82 -11.28 -4.66
CA ALA A 52 -22.98 -11.43 -5.85
C ALA A 52 -23.18 -12.80 -6.54
N ALA A 53 -23.48 -13.84 -5.76
CA ALA A 53 -23.74 -15.19 -6.28
C ALA A 53 -25.14 -15.35 -6.88
N ALA A 54 -26.15 -14.59 -6.43
CA ALA A 54 -27.53 -14.68 -6.93
C ALA A 54 -27.73 -14.06 -8.33
N HIS A 55 -26.81 -13.20 -8.77
CA HIS A 55 -26.76 -12.64 -10.13
C HIS A 55 -25.74 -13.35 -11.04
N ALA A 56 -25.06 -14.39 -10.55
CA ALA A 56 -23.97 -15.08 -11.25
C ALA A 56 -24.50 -16.23 -12.12
N SER A 57 -24.92 -15.91 -13.34
CA SER A 57 -24.60 -16.77 -14.48
C SER A 57 -23.19 -16.36 -14.94
N THR A 58 -22.22 -17.28 -14.89
CA THR A 58 -20.78 -17.01 -15.07
C THR A 58 -20.49 -16.33 -16.43
N PRO A 59 -20.18 -15.01 -16.43
CA PRO A 59 -18.81 -14.51 -16.62
C PRO A 59 -18.47 -13.23 -15.79
N MET A 60 -19.21 -12.94 -14.72
CA MET A 60 -19.04 -11.70 -13.93
C MET A 60 -17.77 -11.67 -13.04
N HIS A 61 -17.42 -12.78 -12.37
CA HIS A 61 -16.25 -12.81 -11.47
C HIS A 61 -14.92 -12.51 -12.19
N ALA A 62 -14.72 -13.06 -13.39
CA ALA A 62 -13.53 -12.78 -14.19
C ALA A 62 -13.44 -11.32 -14.65
N CYS A 63 -14.59 -10.66 -14.86
CA CYS A 63 -14.65 -9.25 -15.25
C CYS A 63 -14.33 -8.34 -14.06
N VAL A 64 -14.86 -8.66 -12.89
CA VAL A 64 -14.66 -7.91 -11.64
C VAL A 64 -13.21 -8.01 -11.15
N ASP A 65 -12.63 -9.22 -11.16
CA ASP A 65 -11.22 -9.42 -10.82
C ASP A 65 -10.32 -8.67 -11.82
N GLN A 66 -10.65 -8.67 -13.11
CA GLN A 66 -9.92 -7.90 -14.14
C GLN A 66 -10.01 -6.39 -13.97
N LEU A 67 -11.16 -5.86 -13.53
CA LEU A 67 -11.32 -4.43 -13.24
C LEU A 67 -10.52 -4.03 -12.01
N ALA A 68 -10.57 -4.83 -10.94
CA ALA A 68 -9.75 -4.61 -9.76
C ALA A 68 -8.25 -4.68 -10.08
N LEU A 69 -7.83 -5.68 -10.87
CA LEU A 69 -6.48 -5.81 -11.42
C LEU A 69 -6.03 -4.58 -12.22
N THR A 70 -6.92 -4.01 -13.03
CA THR A 70 -6.60 -2.86 -13.88
C THR A 70 -6.44 -1.59 -13.04
N ARG A 71 -7.27 -1.44 -12.00
CA ARG A 71 -7.20 -0.32 -11.05
C ARG A 71 -5.96 -0.42 -10.16
N ASP A 72 -5.68 -1.60 -9.60
CA ASP A 72 -4.45 -1.89 -8.85
C ASP A 72 -3.19 -1.68 -9.70
N GLY A 73 -3.22 -2.18 -10.95
CA GLY A 73 -2.15 -1.93 -11.92
C GLY A 73 -1.96 -0.45 -12.27
N SER A 74 -2.95 0.41 -12.04
CA SER A 74 -2.82 1.86 -12.20
C SER A 74 -2.12 2.50 -11.00
N LEU A 75 -2.36 2.01 -9.78
CA LEU A 75 -1.56 2.36 -8.60
C LEU A 75 -0.09 1.97 -8.80
N HIS A 76 0.18 0.73 -9.23
CA HIS A 76 1.54 0.23 -9.45
C HIS A 76 2.32 0.96 -10.56
N LYS A 77 1.65 1.68 -11.47
CA LYS A 77 2.31 2.53 -12.46
C LYS A 77 2.76 3.88 -11.90
N THR A 78 2.29 4.24 -10.72
CA THR A 78 2.67 5.50 -10.06
C THR A 78 4.07 5.34 -9.48
N SER A 79 5.05 5.90 -10.19
CA SER A 79 6.44 5.90 -9.75
C SER A 79 6.70 6.92 -8.65
N ALA A 80 7.73 6.68 -7.82
CA ALA A 80 8.25 7.66 -6.87
C ALA A 80 8.92 8.90 -7.50
N MET A 81 8.88 9.04 -8.84
CA MET A 81 9.47 10.17 -9.55
C MET A 81 8.58 11.42 -9.43
N PRO A 82 9.16 12.57 -9.05
CA PRO A 82 8.39 13.78 -8.87
C PRO A 82 8.23 14.50 -10.22
N SER A 83 7.11 14.30 -10.91
CA SER A 83 6.51 15.43 -11.63
C SER A 83 5.51 16.14 -10.72
N TYR A 84 5.86 16.31 -9.44
CA TYR A 84 5.06 17.12 -8.53
C TYR A 84 5.33 18.57 -8.89
N ALA A 85 4.49 19.13 -9.77
CA ALA A 85 4.44 20.57 -9.95
C ALA A 85 4.14 21.18 -8.58
N ALA A 86 4.74 22.33 -8.26
CA ALA A 86 4.47 23.07 -7.02
C ALA A 86 2.98 23.43 -6.83
N ASP A 87 2.19 23.27 -7.89
CA ASP A 87 0.77 23.57 -7.98
C ASP A 87 -0.12 22.31 -7.87
N ASP A 88 0.48 21.13 -7.61
CA ASP A 88 -0.27 19.88 -7.45
C ASP A 88 -1.14 19.96 -6.18
N PRO A 89 -2.48 19.85 -6.29
CA PRO A 89 -3.40 19.91 -5.15
C PRO A 89 -3.06 18.91 -4.02
N TRP A 90 -2.33 17.84 -4.34
CA TRP A 90 -1.78 16.87 -3.38
C TRP A 90 -0.87 17.50 -2.31
N LEU A 91 -0.09 18.52 -2.68
CA LEU A 91 0.85 19.21 -1.78
C LEU A 91 0.15 20.03 -0.70
N ALA A 92 -1.12 20.38 -0.90
CA ALA A 92 -1.88 21.24 0.01
C ALA A 92 -2.58 20.47 1.16
N GLN A 93 -2.77 19.14 1.02
CA GLN A 93 -3.48 18.31 2.01
C GLN A 93 -2.56 17.50 2.93
N ILE A 94 -1.30 17.30 2.53
CA ILE A 94 -0.26 16.72 3.37
C ILE A 94 0.41 17.86 4.14
N ASP A 95 0.84 17.62 5.38
CA ASP A 95 1.75 18.53 6.08
C ASP A 95 2.95 18.81 5.16
N GLY A 96 2.99 20.00 4.55
CA GLY A 96 3.79 20.29 3.36
C GLY A 96 5.29 20.04 3.55
N LEU A 97 5.75 19.96 4.80
CA LEU A 97 7.12 19.61 5.17
C LEU A 97 7.47 18.15 4.86
N ALA A 98 6.66 17.19 5.30
CA ALA A 98 6.95 15.76 5.12
C ALA A 98 6.99 15.37 3.62
N LEU A 99 6.16 16.04 2.83
CA LEU A 99 6.09 15.87 1.40
C LEU A 99 7.23 16.53 0.64
N ALA A 100 7.56 17.76 1.00
CA ALA A 100 8.71 18.46 0.45
C ALA A 100 10.02 17.71 0.77
N ASP A 101 10.12 17.11 1.95
CA ASP A 101 11.27 16.30 2.38
C ASP A 101 11.36 14.99 1.58
N PHE A 102 10.23 14.31 1.35
CA PHE A 102 10.18 13.11 0.52
C PHE A 102 10.52 13.46 -0.95
N ALA A 103 9.90 14.50 -1.51
CA ALA A 103 10.18 14.97 -2.86
C ALA A 103 11.63 15.44 -3.03
N THR A 104 12.20 16.10 -2.02
CA THR A 104 13.61 16.52 -2.02
C THR A 104 14.55 15.32 -1.95
N SER A 105 14.22 14.32 -1.15
CA SER A 105 14.98 13.06 -1.06
C SER A 105 14.94 12.27 -2.38
N ASN A 106 13.88 12.43 -3.19
CA ASN A 106 13.79 11.87 -4.54
C ASN A 106 14.61 12.64 -5.59
N LYS A 107 14.99 13.91 -5.33
CA LYS A 107 15.78 14.69 -6.32
C LYS A 107 17.14 14.05 -6.56
N GLY A 108 17.50 13.88 -7.83
CA GLY A 108 18.79 13.32 -8.24
C GLY A 108 18.84 11.80 -8.30
N HIS A 109 17.79 11.10 -7.83
CA HIS A 109 17.67 9.66 -7.97
C HIS A 109 16.85 9.35 -9.23
N SER A 110 17.50 8.86 -10.29
CA SER A 110 16.88 8.61 -11.59
C SER A 110 15.70 7.62 -11.58
N ARG A 111 15.57 6.85 -10.50
CA ARG A 111 14.49 5.89 -10.26
C ARG A 111 13.55 6.30 -9.12
N GLY A 112 13.83 7.38 -8.39
CA GLY A 112 13.19 7.69 -7.12
C GLY A 112 13.69 6.81 -5.95
N CYS A 113 13.12 7.03 -4.77
CA CYS A 113 13.47 6.37 -3.51
C CYS A 113 12.30 5.50 -3.02
N TYR A 114 12.63 4.45 -2.28
CA TYR A 114 11.63 3.69 -1.52
C TYR A 114 11.21 4.46 -0.26
N GLY A 115 9.97 4.25 0.18
CA GLY A 115 9.41 4.90 1.36
C GLY A 115 8.09 5.61 1.09
N PHE A 116 7.69 6.51 1.96
CA PHE A 116 6.45 7.27 1.86
C PHE A 116 6.60 8.58 2.65
N PRO A 117 5.81 9.64 2.36
CA PRO A 117 5.95 10.91 3.07
C PRO A 117 5.76 10.82 4.59
N CYS A 118 4.98 9.84 5.07
CA CYS A 118 4.76 9.64 6.50
C CYS A 118 4.85 8.16 6.90
N THR A 119 5.01 7.91 8.20
CA THR A 119 4.86 6.57 8.77
C THR A 119 3.42 6.08 8.56
N THR A 120 3.27 4.99 7.83
CA THR A 120 1.99 4.27 7.68
C THR A 120 1.88 3.15 8.71
N TYR A 121 0.75 2.47 8.74
CA TYR A 121 0.47 1.43 9.72
C TYR A 121 -0.16 0.23 9.00
N CYS A 122 0.34 -0.97 9.29
CA CYS A 122 -0.29 -2.23 8.88
C CYS A 122 -0.86 -2.87 10.14
N GLY A 123 -2.19 -2.78 10.30
CA GLY A 123 -2.84 -2.91 11.60
C GLY A 123 -2.25 -1.95 12.63
N ALA A 124 -1.92 -2.44 13.83
CA ALA A 124 -1.27 -1.63 14.87
C ALA A 124 0.24 -1.40 14.64
N THR A 125 0.83 -2.04 13.62
CA THR A 125 2.28 -2.03 13.43
C THR A 125 2.72 -0.80 12.64
N PRO A 126 3.55 0.10 13.21
CA PRO A 126 4.08 1.24 12.48
C PRO A 126 5.08 0.78 11.41
N GLN A 127 4.94 1.31 10.19
CA GLN A 127 5.84 1.07 9.08
C GLN A 127 6.74 2.30 8.87
N ALA A 128 8.02 2.13 9.17
CA ALA A 128 9.01 3.18 8.92
C ALA A 128 9.11 3.44 7.41
N ASN A 129 8.88 4.68 6.99
CA ASN A 129 8.79 5.06 5.59
C ASN A 129 9.79 6.16 5.20
N THR A 130 10.77 6.43 6.07
CA THR A 130 11.88 7.34 5.75
C THR A 130 12.50 6.98 4.40
N PRO A 131 12.71 7.96 3.49
CA PRO A 131 13.27 7.72 2.17
C PRO A 131 14.53 6.85 2.19
N CYS A 132 14.61 5.87 1.29
CA CYS A 132 15.77 5.00 1.12
C CYS A 132 16.17 4.93 -0.36
N PRO A 133 17.27 5.61 -0.75
CA PRO A 133 17.83 5.54 -2.10
C PRO A 133 18.72 4.32 -2.33
N ASP A 134 19.13 3.62 -1.26
CA ASP A 134 20.16 2.56 -1.29
C ASP A 134 19.66 1.21 -1.83
N GLY A 135 18.44 1.16 -2.36
CA GLY A 135 17.82 -0.04 -2.93
C GLY A 135 16.79 -0.70 -2.04
N TRP A 136 15.97 -1.54 -2.67
CA TRP A 136 14.85 -2.26 -2.08
C TRP A 136 15.30 -3.22 -0.99
N SER A 137 16.43 -3.91 -1.18
CA SER A 137 16.93 -4.86 -0.19
C SER A 137 17.29 -4.19 1.13
N VAL A 138 17.87 -2.98 1.09
CA VAL A 138 18.17 -2.17 2.27
C VAL A 138 16.88 -1.69 2.92
N PHE A 139 15.95 -1.13 2.13
CA PHE A 139 14.66 -0.68 2.62
C PHE A 139 13.87 -1.81 3.30
N TRP A 140 13.71 -2.95 2.64
CA TRP A 140 12.96 -4.10 3.17
C TRP A 140 13.59 -4.64 4.45
N ARG A 141 14.92 -4.84 4.46
CA ARG A 141 15.64 -5.32 5.64
C ARG A 141 15.45 -4.37 6.82
N ASP A 142 15.72 -3.08 6.64
CA ASP A 142 15.84 -2.14 7.75
C ASP A 142 14.52 -1.47 8.16
N LYS A 143 13.56 -1.36 7.24
CA LYS A 143 12.30 -0.64 7.43
C LYS A 143 11.07 -1.56 7.47
N ARG A 144 11.22 -2.86 7.18
CA ARG A 144 10.14 -3.85 7.30
C ARG A 144 10.51 -4.97 8.28
N LEU A 145 11.60 -5.70 8.03
CA LEU A 145 11.96 -6.86 8.87
C LEU A 145 12.55 -6.46 10.23
N ARG A 146 13.55 -5.57 10.24
CA ARG A 146 14.25 -5.17 11.48
C ARG A 146 13.31 -4.64 12.57
N PRO A 147 12.33 -3.74 12.28
CA PRO A 147 11.40 -3.27 13.31
C PRO A 147 10.54 -4.39 13.89
N LEU A 148 10.08 -5.33 13.06
CA LEU A 148 9.31 -6.49 13.51
C LEU A 148 10.13 -7.45 14.38
N LEU A 149 11.39 -7.70 14.02
CA LEU A 149 12.28 -8.52 14.85
C LEU A 149 12.54 -7.88 16.21
N ALA A 150 12.66 -6.55 16.27
CA ALA A 150 12.85 -5.83 17.52
C ALA A 150 11.66 -5.99 18.49
N THR A 151 10.43 -6.20 18.01
CA THR A 151 9.28 -6.48 18.89
C THR A 151 9.26 -7.89 19.46
N LEU A 152 10.14 -8.78 18.98
CA LEU A 152 10.22 -10.18 19.36
C LEU A 152 11.42 -10.45 20.29
N GLU A 153 11.98 -9.42 20.94
CA GLU A 153 13.23 -9.47 21.72
C GLU A 153 13.28 -10.57 22.80
N HIS A 154 12.13 -11.05 23.27
CA HIS A 154 12.03 -12.12 24.26
C HIS A 154 12.18 -13.54 23.68
N ASP A 155 12.08 -13.71 22.36
CA ASP A 155 12.29 -15.00 21.68
C ASP A 155 13.71 -15.06 21.10
N GLN A 156 14.62 -15.71 21.83
CA GLN A 156 16.03 -15.78 21.45
C GLN A 156 16.28 -16.51 20.13
N GLU A 157 15.52 -17.57 19.86
CA GLU A 157 15.72 -18.37 18.65
C GLU A 157 15.18 -17.63 17.42
N LEU A 158 14.00 -17.03 17.55
CA LEU A 158 13.43 -16.24 16.46
C LEU A 158 14.28 -15.00 16.16
N ASN A 159 14.87 -14.37 17.18
CA ASN A 159 15.85 -13.30 16.97
C ASN A 159 17.09 -13.79 16.24
N ARG A 160 17.68 -14.91 16.65
CA ARG A 160 18.86 -15.47 15.98
C ARG A 160 18.57 -15.75 14.50
N LEU A 161 17.49 -16.46 14.21
CA LEU A 161 17.04 -16.77 12.84
C LEU A 161 16.72 -15.50 12.05
N GLY A 162 16.10 -14.50 12.68
CA GLY A 162 15.78 -13.21 12.08
C GLY A 162 17.03 -12.43 11.65
N HIS A 163 18.08 -12.43 12.47
CA HIS A 163 19.36 -11.81 12.11
C HIS A 163 20.06 -12.55 10.97
N GLU A 164 20.02 -13.88 10.95
CA GLU A 164 20.52 -14.69 9.84
C GLU A 164 19.77 -14.39 8.54
N LEU A 165 18.44 -14.32 8.59
CA LEU A 165 17.60 -13.92 7.46
C LEU A 165 17.98 -12.52 6.97
N MET A 166 18.07 -11.53 7.86
CA MET A 166 18.43 -10.15 7.49
C MET A 166 19.78 -10.05 6.78
N ALA A 167 20.76 -10.88 7.15
CA ALA A 167 22.06 -10.95 6.46
C ALA A 167 21.96 -11.54 5.04
N MET A 168 20.98 -12.42 4.80
CA MET A 168 20.73 -13.05 3.50
C MET A 168 19.82 -12.21 2.59
N VAL A 169 19.06 -11.24 3.11
CA VAL A 169 18.10 -10.43 2.33
C VAL A 169 18.67 -9.89 1.01
N PRO A 170 19.88 -9.28 0.96
CA PRO A 170 20.44 -8.79 -0.30
C PRO A 170 20.67 -9.89 -1.34
N GLN A 171 21.01 -11.10 -0.89
CA GLN A 171 21.23 -12.26 -1.78
C GLN A 171 19.91 -12.86 -2.28
N ILE A 172 18.88 -12.86 -1.42
CA ILE A 172 17.56 -13.39 -1.75
C ILE A 172 16.83 -12.47 -2.74
N ILE A 173 16.84 -11.16 -2.48
CA ILE A 173 16.20 -10.16 -3.33
C ILE A 173 17.00 -9.98 -4.62
N GLY A 174 18.33 -10.03 -4.54
CA GLY A 174 19.21 -9.82 -5.69
C GLY A 174 19.28 -8.36 -6.12
N ASP A 175 19.61 -8.18 -7.40
CA ASP A 175 19.79 -6.86 -8.01
C ASP A 175 18.43 -6.26 -8.40
N ASP A 176 18.10 -5.12 -7.80
CA ASP A 176 16.89 -4.34 -8.04
C ASP A 176 17.16 -3.08 -8.87
N THR A 177 18.34 -2.95 -9.49
CA THR A 177 18.74 -1.75 -10.25
C THR A 177 17.80 -1.38 -11.40
N LEU A 178 17.06 -2.36 -11.94
CA LEU A 178 16.08 -2.16 -13.01
C LEU A 178 14.66 -1.90 -12.49
N ILE A 179 14.43 -1.99 -11.18
CA ILE A 179 13.12 -1.82 -10.58
C ILE A 179 12.92 -0.34 -10.20
N THR A 180 11.78 0.21 -10.60
CA THR A 180 11.30 1.52 -10.17
C THR A 180 10.36 1.34 -8.96
N PRO A 181 10.57 2.06 -7.85
CA PRO A 181 9.63 2.09 -6.74
C PRO A 181 8.23 2.45 -7.22
N SER A 182 7.28 1.58 -6.93
CA SER A 182 5.89 1.66 -7.33
C SER A 182 5.05 1.91 -6.09
N LEU A 183 4.03 2.74 -6.19
CA LEU A 183 3.08 2.94 -5.10
C LEU A 183 2.25 1.66 -4.91
N ILE A 184 2.32 1.07 -3.73
CA ILE A 184 1.60 -0.16 -3.38
C ILE A 184 0.64 0.08 -2.22
N HIS A 185 -0.45 -0.69 -2.13
CA HIS A 185 -1.46 -0.61 -1.07
C HIS A 185 -0.90 -1.00 0.29
N GLY A 186 -0.06 -2.05 0.33
CA GLY A 186 0.69 -2.50 1.51
C GLY A 186 -0.09 -3.39 2.47
N ASP A 187 -1.42 -3.49 2.32
CA ASP A 187 -2.29 -4.36 3.12
C ASP A 187 -3.45 -4.98 2.30
N LEU A 188 -3.23 -5.36 1.04
CA LEU A 188 -4.32 -5.78 0.14
C LEU A 188 -4.65 -7.28 0.24
N TRP A 189 -5.40 -7.67 1.27
CA TRP A 189 -5.93 -9.04 1.41
C TRP A 189 -7.45 -9.06 1.29
N SER A 190 -8.10 -10.23 1.38
CA SER A 190 -9.53 -10.41 1.11
C SER A 190 -10.46 -9.58 1.99
N GLY A 191 -9.98 -9.13 3.16
CA GLY A 191 -10.73 -8.24 4.04
C GLY A 191 -10.71 -6.77 3.61
N ASN A 192 -9.71 -6.36 2.82
CA ASN A 192 -9.43 -4.97 2.48
C ASN A 192 -9.86 -4.62 1.05
N TRP A 193 -10.76 -5.40 0.46
CA TRP A 193 -11.41 -5.05 -0.80
C TRP A 193 -12.83 -5.59 -0.88
N GLY A 194 -13.65 -4.96 -1.72
CA GLY A 194 -15.02 -5.38 -1.97
C GLY A 194 -15.56 -4.81 -3.26
N ILE A 195 -16.84 -5.07 -3.51
CA ILE A 195 -17.58 -4.55 -4.67
C ILE A 195 -18.63 -3.57 -4.19
N ARG A 196 -18.60 -2.37 -4.74
CA ARG A 196 -19.61 -1.36 -4.47
C ARG A 196 -20.96 -1.83 -5.01
N ALA A 197 -21.98 -1.83 -4.17
CA ALA A 197 -23.34 -2.26 -4.54
C ALA A 197 -24.01 -1.29 -5.53
N ASP A 198 -23.61 -0.02 -5.53
CA ASP A 198 -24.18 1.04 -6.37
C ASP A 198 -23.67 1.01 -7.83
N THR A 199 -22.39 0.67 -8.01
CA THR A 199 -21.67 0.79 -9.29
C THR A 199 -21.17 -0.57 -9.82
N GLY A 200 -21.07 -1.59 -8.97
CA GLY A 200 -20.45 -2.87 -9.31
C GLY A 200 -18.93 -2.79 -9.45
N GLU A 201 -18.32 -1.66 -9.10
CA GLU A 201 -16.88 -1.46 -9.19
C GLU A 201 -16.14 -1.98 -7.95
N ALA A 202 -14.89 -2.39 -8.16
CA ALA A 202 -14.00 -2.75 -7.06
C ALA A 202 -13.62 -1.52 -6.23
N VAL A 203 -13.58 -1.70 -4.91
CA VAL A 203 -13.16 -0.71 -3.92
C VAL A 203 -12.21 -1.37 -2.93
N ILE A 204 -11.18 -0.64 -2.49
CA ILE A 204 -10.16 -1.06 -1.52
C ILE A 204 -10.22 -0.21 -0.25
N PHE A 205 -9.79 -0.80 0.87
CA PHE A 205 -9.92 -0.24 2.22
C PHE A 205 -8.61 -0.41 3.02
N ASP A 206 -8.48 0.37 4.08
CA ASP A 206 -7.43 0.27 5.09
C ASP A 206 -5.98 0.19 4.52
N PRO A 207 -5.57 1.18 3.70
CA PRO A 207 -4.26 1.18 3.07
C PRO A 207 -3.10 1.39 4.04
N ALA A 208 -2.02 0.63 3.84
CA ALA A 208 -0.72 0.76 4.51
C ALA A 208 0.36 1.19 3.49
N MET A 209 0.11 2.28 2.77
CA MET A 209 0.80 2.61 1.52
C MET A 209 2.27 2.99 1.65
N TYR A 210 3.04 2.64 0.62
CA TYR A 210 4.39 3.16 0.41
C TYR A 210 4.85 2.91 -1.03
N PHE A 211 5.90 3.63 -1.44
CA PHE A 211 6.65 3.32 -2.65
C PHE A 211 7.59 2.15 -2.36
N GLY A 212 7.27 1.00 -2.95
CA GLY A 212 7.96 -0.27 -2.72
C GLY A 212 8.31 -0.98 -4.03
N HIS A 213 8.91 -2.15 -3.93
CA HIS A 213 8.92 -3.09 -5.04
C HIS A 213 7.48 -3.61 -5.23
N HIS A 214 6.94 -3.53 -6.44
CA HIS A 214 5.56 -3.94 -6.74
C HIS A 214 5.25 -5.41 -6.38
N GLU A 215 6.25 -6.28 -6.28
CA GLU A 215 6.06 -7.68 -5.89
C GLU A 215 5.71 -7.85 -4.40
N ALA A 216 6.01 -6.85 -3.58
CA ALA A 216 5.71 -6.88 -2.15
C ALA A 216 4.21 -6.95 -1.86
N GLU A 217 3.38 -6.33 -2.72
CA GLU A 217 1.91 -6.42 -2.61
C GLU A 217 1.43 -7.88 -2.71
N PHE A 218 2.05 -8.68 -3.59
CA PHE A 218 1.67 -10.09 -3.75
C PHE A 218 1.99 -10.94 -2.54
N GLY A 219 2.92 -10.51 -1.69
CA GLY A 219 3.21 -11.19 -0.43
C GLY A 219 1.95 -11.30 0.42
N ILE A 220 1.25 -10.18 0.63
CA ILE A 220 0.08 -10.15 1.51
C ILE A 220 -1.17 -10.73 0.85
N ILE A 221 -1.37 -10.45 -0.45
CA ILE A 221 -2.49 -10.99 -1.23
C ILE A 221 -2.49 -12.52 -1.19
N ASN A 222 -1.33 -13.15 -1.36
CA ASN A 222 -1.25 -14.62 -1.37
C ASN A 222 -1.31 -15.23 0.03
N MET A 223 -0.92 -14.50 1.08
CA MET A 223 -0.86 -15.02 2.44
C MET A 223 -2.23 -15.23 3.06
N PHE A 224 -3.19 -14.34 2.78
CA PHE A 224 -4.52 -14.37 3.39
C PHE A 224 -5.67 -14.60 2.39
N GLY A 225 -5.33 -14.89 1.12
CA GLY A 225 -6.27 -14.82 0.02
C GLY A 225 -6.63 -13.36 -0.26
N GLY A 226 -6.48 -12.89 -1.49
CA GLY A 226 -6.78 -11.50 -1.85
C GLY A 226 -7.58 -11.43 -3.14
N LEU A 227 -7.42 -10.34 -3.89
CA LEU A 227 -8.06 -10.12 -5.20
C LEU A 227 -7.88 -11.27 -6.20
N TYR A 228 -6.93 -12.18 -5.95
CA TYR A 228 -6.44 -13.17 -6.91
C TYR A 228 -6.62 -14.59 -6.39
N ASN A 229 -7.83 -15.15 -6.51
CA ASN A 229 -8.01 -16.60 -6.44
C ASN A 229 -7.52 -17.26 -7.75
N GLY A 230 -6.22 -17.17 -8.05
CA GLY A 230 -5.62 -17.82 -9.22
C GLY A 230 -4.34 -17.15 -9.72
N ALA A 231 -3.19 -17.75 -9.41
CA ALA A 231 -1.83 -17.29 -9.74
C ALA A 231 -1.49 -17.17 -11.26
N ARG A 232 -2.43 -17.41 -12.19
CA ARG A 232 -2.14 -17.50 -13.64
C ARG A 232 -2.55 -16.29 -14.48
N ALA A 233 -3.40 -15.38 -13.99
CA ALA A 233 -3.88 -14.25 -14.79
C ALA A 233 -2.90 -13.07 -14.87
N MET A 234 -1.89 -13.02 -13.99
CA MET A 234 -1.30 -11.75 -13.55
C MET A 234 0.02 -11.35 -14.23
N THR A 235 0.79 -12.28 -14.80
CA THR A 235 2.06 -11.97 -15.49
C THR A 235 1.87 -11.01 -16.68
N ARG A 236 0.64 -10.85 -17.18
CA ARG A 236 0.31 -9.97 -18.32
C ARG A 236 -0.08 -8.54 -17.94
N CYS A 237 -0.59 -8.27 -16.74
CA CYS A 237 -1.13 -6.94 -16.40
C CYS A 237 -0.07 -5.94 -15.90
N ILE A 238 1.00 -6.43 -15.28
CA ILE A 238 2.02 -5.59 -14.62
C ILE A 238 3.27 -5.44 -15.51
N GLY A 239 3.25 -5.98 -16.73
CA GLY A 239 4.42 -5.92 -17.62
C GLY A 239 5.63 -6.68 -17.09
N ILE A 240 5.43 -7.68 -16.20
CA ILE A 240 6.47 -8.62 -15.79
C ILE A 240 6.74 -9.54 -16.98
N VAL A 241 7.52 -9.05 -17.93
CA VAL A 241 8.15 -9.88 -18.96
C VAL A 241 9.33 -10.55 -18.28
N ARG A 242 9.20 -11.85 -17.99
CA ARG A 242 10.39 -12.69 -17.84
C ARG A 242 11.08 -12.85 -19.18
#